data_AF-A0AAU0B8M2-F1
#
_entry.id   AF-A0AAU0B8M2-F1
#
_cell.length_a   1.000
_cell.length_b   1.000
_cell.length_c   1.000
_cell.angle_alpha   90.00
_cell.angle_beta   90.00
_cell.angle_gamma   90.00
#
_symmetry.space_group_name_H-M   'P 1'
#
loop_
_entity.id
_entity.type
_entity.pdbx_description
1 polymer ?
#
loop_
_entity_poly.entity_id
_entity_poly.type
_entity_poly.pdbx_seq_one_letter_code
_entity_poly.pdbx_strand_id
1 'polypeptide(L)' 'MLDHIFLTVTDTTHSIAFYTAALAPLGIVDRLDYDGRQGPPDHPDLKGFGAQGRVFYKSWQHGHE' A
#
# COMPACT_ATOMS: atom_id res chain seq x y z
N MET A 1 -3.67 -15.93 -12.51
CA MET A 1 -3.08 -14.62 -12.86
C MET A 1 -3.02 -13.79 -11.58
N LEU A 2 -1.93 -13.06 -11.36
CA LEU A 2 -1.74 -12.26 -10.15
C LEU A 2 -2.42 -10.89 -10.34
N ASP A 3 -3.26 -10.48 -9.38
CA ASP A 3 -4.01 -9.22 -9.45
C ASP A 3 -3.47 -8.17 -8.45
N HIS A 4 -3.23 -8.57 -7.20
CA HIS A 4 -2.66 -7.70 -6.17
C HIS A 4 -1.90 -8.49 -5.11
N ILE A 5 -0.98 -7.82 -4.42
CA ILE A 5 -0.28 -8.34 -3.23
C ILE A 5 -0.39 -7.38 -2.05
N PHE A 6 -0.32 -7.97 -0.86
CA PHE A 6 -0.46 -7.35 0.43
C PHE A 6 0.79 -7.63 1.25
N LEU A 7 1.52 -6.58 1.66
CA LEU A 7 2.71 -6.71 2.50
C LEU A 7 2.54 -5.98 3.83
N THR A 8 2.72 -6.71 4.93
CA THR A 8 2.90 -6.11 6.24
C THR A 8 4.30 -5.51 6.33
N VAL A 9 4.39 -4.27 6.79
CA VAL A 9 5.66 -3.56 6.99
C VAL A 9 5.77 -3.06 8.42
N THR A 10 6.99 -2.86 8.90
CA THR A 10 7.25 -2.36 10.25
C THR A 10 7.08 -0.83 10.34
N ASP A 11 7.45 -0.11 9.29
CA ASP A 11 7.31 1.35 9.18
C ASP A 11 6.68 1.72 7.84
N THR A 12 5.43 2.17 7.91
CA THR A 12 4.64 2.54 6.73
C THR A 12 5.20 3.78 6.04
N THR A 13 5.72 4.76 6.78
CA THR A 13 6.24 6.01 6.20
C THR A 13 7.50 5.74 5.39
N HIS A 14 8.43 4.98 5.96
CA HIS A 14 9.63 4.56 5.24
C HIS A 14 9.29 3.67 4.04
N SER A 15 8.34 2.74 4.20
CA SER A 15 7.93 1.87 3.10
C SER A 15 7.30 2.66 1.96
N ILE A 16 6.47 3.67 2.24
CA ILE A 16 5.92 4.55 1.21
C ILE A 16 7.06 5.23 0.45
N ALA A 17 8.00 5.87 1.15
CA ALA A 17 9.11 6.57 0.49
C ALA A 17 9.94 5.63 -0.39
N PHE A 18 10.24 4.44 0.10
CA PHE A 18 10.96 3.41 -0.64
C PHE A 18 10.21 2.97 -1.90
N TYR A 19 8.95 2.54 -1.78
CA TYR A 19 8.18 2.02 -2.92
C TYR A 19 7.82 3.12 -3.92
N THR A 20 7.61 4.37 -3.49
CA THR A 20 7.47 5.51 -4.41
C THR A 20 8.70 5.64 -5.30
N ALA A 21 9.91 5.61 -4.73
CA ALA A 21 11.14 5.73 -5.50
C ALA A 21 11.41 4.51 -6.39
N ALA A 22 11.17 3.29 -5.87
CA ALA A 22 11.45 2.05 -6.57
C ALA A 22 10.50 1.78 -7.75
N LEU A 23 9.24 2.20 -7.63
CA LEU A 23 8.19 1.91 -8.61
C LEU A 23 8.02 3.03 -9.64
N ALA A 24 8.52 4.23 -9.38
CA ALA A 24 8.46 5.36 -10.30
C ALA A 24 9.05 5.07 -11.70
N PRO A 25 10.20 4.39 -11.86
CA PRO A 25 10.74 4.03 -13.18
C PRO A 25 9.84 3.10 -13.98
N LEU A 26 8.94 2.38 -13.32
CA LEU A 26 7.96 1.48 -13.95
C LEU A 26 6.65 2.18 -14.30
N GLY A 27 6.55 3.50 -14.05
CA GLY A 27 5.32 4.28 -14.28
C GLY A 27 4.22 4.04 -13.24
N ILE A 28 4.54 3.38 -12.13
CA ILE A 28 3.60 3.13 -11.03
C ILE A 28 3.74 4.28 -10.04
N VAL A 29 2.92 5.31 -10.25
CA VAL A 29 2.97 6.59 -9.53
C VAL A 29 1.66 6.93 -8.81
N ASP A 30 0.59 6.20 -9.08
CA ASP A 30 -0.71 6.45 -8.45
C ASP A 30 -0.68 5.90 -7.02
N ARG A 31 -0.88 6.78 -6.03
CA ARG A 31 -0.99 6.38 -4.62
C ARG A 31 -2.44 6.42 -4.17
N LEU A 32 -2.88 5.36 -3.51
CA LEU A 32 -4.22 5.30 -2.93
C LEU A 32 -4.14 5.01 -1.44
N ASP A 33 -4.64 5.93 -0.63
CA ASP A 33 -4.76 5.78 0.81
C ASP A 33 -6.13 5.17 1.14
N TYR A 34 -6.15 3.98 1.74
CA TYR A 34 -7.36 3.35 2.24
C TYR A 34 -7.40 3.46 3.76
N ASP A 35 -8.45 4.14 4.25
CA ASP A 35 -8.74 4.26 5.67
C ASP A 35 -9.35 2.95 6.19
N GLY A 36 -8.67 2.31 7.15
CA GLY A 36 -9.07 1.04 7.75
C GLY A 36 -10.44 1.12 8.42
N ARG A 37 -10.88 2.33 8.83
CA ARG A 37 -12.22 2.58 9.38
C ARG A 37 -13.34 2.39 8.37
N GLN A 38 -13.05 2.42 7.07
CA GLN A 38 -14.00 2.09 6.00
C GLN A 38 -13.96 0.60 5.62
N GLY A 39 -13.07 -0.18 6.24
CA GLY A 39 -12.97 -1.62 6.09
C GLY A 39 -13.80 -2.39 7.12
N PRO A 40 -13.70 -3.73 7.13
CA PRO A 40 -14.25 -4.56 8.19
C PRO A 40 -13.67 -4.17 9.58
N PRO A 41 -14.36 -4.50 10.69
CA PRO A 41 -13.86 -4.21 12.03
C PRO A 41 -12.41 -4.68 12.22
N ASP A 42 -11.60 -3.87 12.91
CA ASP A 42 -10.18 -4.12 13.21
C ASP A 42 -9.23 -4.19 12.00
N HIS A 43 -9.64 -3.68 10.82
CA HIS A 43 -8.73 -3.53 9.69
C HIS A 43 -7.81 -2.31 9.84
N PRO A 44 -6.48 -2.48 9.68
CA PRO A 44 -5.53 -1.36 9.65
C PRO A 44 -5.60 -0.59 8.33
N ASP A 45 -5.15 0.67 8.36
CA ASP A 45 -4.99 1.50 7.16
C ASP A 45 -4.07 0.84 6.13
N LEU A 46 -4.42 0.96 4.84
CA LEU A 46 -3.62 0.44 3.74
C LEU A 46 -3.10 1.55 2.83
N LYS A 47 -1.88 1.37 2.35
CA LYS A 47 -1.19 2.25 1.39
C LYS A 47 -1.01 1.53 0.07
N GLY A 48 -1.73 1.97 -0.94
CA GLY A 48 -1.80 1.37 -2.26
C GLY A 48 -0.92 2.08 -3.29
N PHE A 49 -0.32 1.31 -4.20
CA PHE A 49 0.45 1.81 -5.35
C PHE A 49 -0.12 1.23 -6.65
N GLY A 50 -0.21 2.08 -7.68
CA GLY A 50 -0.93 1.81 -8.90
C GLY A 50 -0.44 2.59 -10.11
N ALA A 51 -1.01 2.27 -11.27
CA ALA A 51 -0.85 3.02 -12.50
C ALA A 51 -2.15 2.91 -13.31
N GLN A 52 -2.48 3.94 -14.08
CA GLN A 52 -3.60 3.93 -15.03
C GLN A 52 -4.95 3.60 -14.35
N GLY A 53 -5.14 4.09 -13.12
CA GLY A 53 -6.37 3.86 -12.36
C GLY A 53 -6.53 2.44 -11.79
N ARG A 54 -5.46 1.65 -11.75
CA ARG A 54 -5.43 0.31 -11.14
C ARG A 54 -4.42 0.25 -10.00
N VAL A 55 -4.79 -0.40 -8.90
CA VAL A 55 -3.90 -0.61 -7.75
C VAL A 55 -3.33 -2.02 -7.81
N PHE A 56 -2.01 -2.13 -7.81
CA PHE A 56 -1.30 -3.42 -7.93
C PHE A 56 -0.69 -3.89 -6.60
N TYR A 57 -0.45 -2.96 -5.67
CA TYR A 57 0.29 -3.23 -4.44
C TYR A 57 -0.34 -2.53 -3.25
N LYS A 58 -0.38 -3.19 -2.08
CA LYS A 58 -0.92 -2.65 -0.83
C LYS A 58 0.00 -2.99 0.35
N SER A 59 0.21 -2.04 1.25
CA SER A 59 0.99 -2.24 2.49
C SER A 59 0.33 -1.64 3.73
N TRP A 60 0.54 -2.23 4.90
CA TRP A 60 0.06 -1.71 6.20
C TRP A 60 1.04 -2.03 7.33
N GLN A 61 0.88 -1.34 8.46
CA GLN A 61 1.71 -1.52 9.65
C GLN A 61 1.24 -2.70 10.50
N HIS A 62 2.18 -3.49 11.03
CA HIS A 62 1.86 -4.42 12.12
C HIS A 62 1.71 -3.65 13.45
N GLY A 63 0.60 -3.84 14.16
CA GLY A 63 0.46 -3.39 15.53
C GLY A 63 1.37 -4.21 16.44
N HIS A 64 2.22 -3.56 17.23
CA HIS A 64 2.72 -4.16 18.45
C HIS A 64 1.57 -4.17 19.46
N GLU A 65 1.32 -5.34 20.07
CA GLU A 65 0.41 -5.50 21.22
C GLU A 65 0.64 -4.43 22.29
#